data_AF-U1PMU8-F1
#
_entry.id   AF-U1PMU8-F1
#
_cell.length_a   1.000
_cell.length_b   1.000
_cell.length_c   1.000
_cell.angle_alpha   90.00
_cell.angle_beta   90.00
_cell.angle_gamma   90.00
#
_symmetry.space_group_name_H-M   'P 1'
#
loop_
_entity.id
_entity.type
_entity.pdbx_description
1 polymer ?
#
loop_
_entity_poly.entity_id
_entity_poly.type
_entity_poly.pdbx_seq_one_letter_code
_entity_poly.pdbx_strand_id
1 'polypeptide(L)'
;MNILRYDESTIKSILWKLDAAIEQVERIDGENAIRASEDGLVNSGLSAKAESAATAFQNSRDTIVERLKHYRTATEQARTIIKGTDSDVASNFHGLRKQNGHS
;
A
#
# COMPACT_ATOMS: atom_id res chain seq x y z
N MET A 1 -23.61 -3.33 -22.08
CA MET A 1 -22.63 -3.95 -21.17
C MET A 1 -21.47 -2.98 -21.04
N ASN A 2 -21.39 -2.26 -19.92
CA ASN A 2 -20.34 -1.25 -19.71
C ASN A 2 -19.10 -1.98 -19.22
N ILE A 3 -18.14 -2.23 -20.10
CA ILE A 3 -16.85 -2.81 -19.71
C ILE A 3 -16.20 -1.74 -18.83
N LEU A 4 -16.00 -2.04 -17.54
CA LEU A 4 -15.07 -1.28 -16.69
C LEU A 4 -13.74 -1.30 -17.43
N ARG A 5 -13.40 -0.19 -18.10
CA ARG A 5 -12.14 -0.07 -18.84
C ARG A 5 -11.01 -0.10 -17.80
N TYR A 6 -10.40 -1.26 -17.64
CA TYR A 6 -9.19 -1.44 -16.87
C TYR A 6 -8.09 -0.57 -17.49
N ASP A 7 -7.59 0.39 -16.72
CA ASP A 7 -6.42 1.18 -17.09
C ASP A 7 -5.21 0.69 -16.29
N GLU A 8 -4.37 -0.12 -16.93
CA GLU A 8 -3.16 -0.66 -16.32
C GLU A 8 -2.22 0.46 -15.83
N SER A 9 -2.21 1.62 -16.49
CA SER A 9 -1.34 2.74 -16.12
C SER A 9 -1.75 3.38 -14.80
N THR A 10 -3.06 3.54 -14.59
CA THR A 10 -3.63 4.03 -13.33
C THR A 10 -3.29 3.10 -12.17
N ILE A 11 -3.45 1.79 -12.33
CA ILE A 11 -3.13 0.82 -11.28
C ILE A 11 -1.64 0.80 -10.95
N LYS A 12 -0.77 0.82 -11.96
CA LYS A 12 0.69 0.93 -11.75
C LYS A 12 1.04 2.22 -11.00
N SER A 13 0.39 3.33 -11.32
CA SER A 13 0.60 4.60 -10.58
C SER A 13 0.16 4.49 -9.11
N ILE A 14 -0.96 3.83 -8.82
CA ILE A 14 -1.42 3.62 -7.44
C ILE A 14 -0.42 2.78 -6.65
N LEU A 15 0.04 1.66 -7.22
CA LEU A 15 1.05 0.80 -6.60
C LEU A 15 2.34 1.57 -6.29
N TRP A 16 2.83 2.34 -7.26
CA TRP A 16 4.02 3.17 -7.07
C TRP A 16 3.84 4.21 -5.96
N LYS A 17 2.68 4.87 -5.89
CA LYS A 17 2.37 5.84 -4.82
C LYS A 17 2.29 5.17 -3.45
N LEU A 18 1.76 3.95 -3.37
CA LEU A 18 1.71 3.19 -2.12
C LEU A 18 3.11 2.77 -1.67
N ASP A 19 3.95 2.27 -2.58
CA ASP A 19 5.33 1.92 -2.26
C ASP A 19 6.12 3.16 -1.78
N ALA A 20 5.95 4.31 -2.44
CA ALA A 20 6.56 5.57 -2.03
C ALA A 20 6.05 6.08 -0.67
N ALA A 21 4.75 5.92 -0.37
CA ALA A 21 4.19 6.31 0.91
C ALA A 21 4.69 5.42 2.05
N ILE A 22 4.83 4.11 1.81
CA ILE A 22 5.43 3.18 2.78
C ILE A 22 6.85 3.62 3.11
N GLU A 23 7.69 3.86 2.09
CA GLU A 23 9.07 4.30 2.28
C GLU A 23 9.13 5.62 3.06
N GLN A 24 8.29 6.60 2.71
CA GLN A 24 8.26 7.89 3.39
C GLN A 24 7.91 7.75 4.88
N VAL A 25 6.92 6.93 5.22
CA VAL A 25 6.49 6.72 6.61
C VAL A 25 7.54 5.94 7.39
N GLU A 26 8.15 4.90 6.81
CA GLU A 26 9.23 4.12 7.45
C GLU A 26 10.47 4.99 7.76
N ARG A 27 10.69 6.07 7.00
CA ARG A 27 11.81 7.02 7.21
C ARG A 27 11.51 8.10 8.25
N ILE A 28 10.29 8.16 8.80
CA ILE A 28 9.96 9.12 9.86
C ILE A 28 10.61 8.66 11.17
N ASP A 29 11.54 9.48 11.65
CA ASP A 29 12.37 9.23 12.85
C ASP A 29 11.90 10.05 14.06
N GLY A 30 10.58 10.18 14.23
CA GLY A 30 9.99 11.04 15.25
C GLY A 30 10.18 10.50 16.67
N GLU A 31 10.21 9.18 16.85
CA GLU A 31 10.43 8.55 18.15
C GLU A 31 11.81 8.85 18.72
N ASN A 32 12.84 8.89 17.88
CA ASN A 32 14.21 9.18 18.32
C ASN A 32 14.38 10.67 18.65
N ALA A 33 13.73 11.56 17.90
CA ALA A 33 13.67 12.98 18.26
C ALA A 33 12.96 13.21 19.60
N ILE A 34 11.89 12.46 19.89
CA ILE A 34 11.18 12.51 21.18
C ILE A 34 12.09 12.02 22.32
N ARG A 35 12.79 10.90 22.14
CA ARG A 35 13.75 10.39 23.14
C ARG A 35 14.90 11.38 23.39
N ALA A 36 15.51 11.89 22.33
CA ALA A 36 16.61 12.85 22.41
C ALA A 36 16.20 14.18 23.06
N SER A 37 14.91 14.54 23.01
CA SER A 37 14.43 15.75 23.71
C SER A 37 14.58 15.67 25.24
N GLU A 38 14.77 14.46 25.79
CA GLU A 38 14.99 14.27 27.23
C GLU A 38 16.42 14.63 27.68
N ASP A 39 17.41 14.51 26.79
CA ASP A 39 18.81 14.82 27.13
C ASP A 39 18.99 16.29 27.58
N GLY A 40 18.06 17.19 27.20
CA GLY A 40 18.03 18.58 27.66
C GLY A 40 17.31 18.82 29.02
N LEU A 41 16.67 17.80 29.59
CA LEU A 41 15.76 17.87 30.74
C LEU A 41 16.12 16.89 31.88
N VAL A 42 17.38 16.46 31.93
CA VAL A 42 17.91 15.52 32.94
C VAL A 42 17.44 15.90 34.35
N ASN A 43 16.86 14.93 35.07
CA ASN A 43 16.36 15.04 36.45
C ASN A 43 14.98 15.74 36.64
N SER A 44 14.20 15.90 35.56
CA SER A 44 12.85 16.51 35.61
C SER A 44 11.70 15.52 35.88
N GLY A 45 11.97 14.20 35.84
CA GLY A 45 10.92 13.17 35.90
C GLY A 45 10.10 13.02 34.60
N LEU A 46 10.51 13.66 33.51
CA LEU A 46 9.86 13.54 32.19
C LEU A 46 10.38 12.38 31.33
N SER A 47 11.46 11.69 31.72
CA SER A 47 12.05 10.55 30.99
C SER A 47 11.02 9.46 30.64
N ALA A 48 10.27 9.00 31.63
CA ALA A 48 9.22 7.99 31.43
C ALA A 48 8.10 8.48 30.48
N LYS A 49 7.81 9.78 30.46
CA LYS A 49 6.81 10.36 29.55
C LYS A 49 7.34 10.47 28.13
N ALA A 50 8.60 10.88 27.96
CA ALA A 50 9.26 10.93 26.66
C ALA A 50 9.34 9.52 26.05
N GLU A 51 9.73 8.51 26.81
CA GLU A 51 9.77 7.13 26.32
C GLU A 51 8.38 6.59 25.97
N SER A 52 7.37 6.89 26.79
CA SER A 52 5.98 6.53 26.49
C SER A 52 5.47 7.20 25.20
N ALA A 53 5.78 8.47 25.00
CA ALA A 53 5.42 9.21 23.79
C ALA A 53 6.16 8.69 22.55
N ALA A 54 7.45 8.39 22.67
CA ALA A 54 8.26 7.80 21.60
C ALA A 54 7.72 6.43 21.19
N THR A 55 7.38 5.58 22.17
CA THR A 55 6.76 4.28 21.93
C THR A 55 5.40 4.40 21.26
N ALA A 56 4.55 5.33 21.72
CA ALA A 56 3.25 5.58 21.09
C ALA A 56 3.39 6.06 19.64
N PHE A 57 4.37 6.92 19.38
CA PHE A 57 4.70 7.38 18.03
C PHE A 57 5.13 6.22 17.12
N GLN A 58 6.07 5.41 17.60
CA GLN A 58 6.55 4.22 16.88
C GLN A 58 5.39 3.26 16.54
N ASN A 59 4.52 2.96 17.51
CA ASN A 59 3.35 2.11 17.29
C ASN A 59 2.39 2.70 16.25
N SER A 60 2.21 4.03 16.24
CA SER A 60 1.37 4.70 15.26
C SER A 60 1.96 4.61 13.86
N ARG A 61 3.27 4.83 13.71
CA ARG A 61 4.00 4.67 12.45
C ARG A 61 3.83 3.24 11.92
N ASP A 62 4.09 2.25 12.76
CA ASP A 62 4.03 0.84 12.37
C ASP A 62 2.61 0.44 11.92
N THR A 63 1.57 0.94 12.62
CA THR A 63 0.16 0.75 12.24
C THR A 63 -0.14 1.36 10.86
N ILE A 64 0.37 2.56 10.57
CA ILE A 64 0.17 3.22 9.27
C ILE A 64 0.85 2.40 8.15
N VAL A 65 2.09 1.98 8.39
CA VAL A 65 2.86 1.14 7.45
C VAL A 65 2.12 -0.16 7.15
N GLU A 66 1.58 -0.83 8.17
CA GLU A 66 0.83 -2.07 7.99
C GLU A 66 -0.42 -1.86 7.11
N ARG A 67 -1.18 -0.78 7.37
CA ARG A 67 -2.37 -0.45 6.56
C ARG A 67 -2.00 -0.15 5.11
N LEU A 68 -0.91 0.57 4.87
CA LEU A 68 -0.42 0.83 3.51
C LEU A 68 0.01 -0.46 2.79
N LYS A 69 0.72 -1.36 3.47
CA LYS A 69 1.09 -2.69 2.95
C LYS A 69 -0.14 -3.54 2.61
N HIS A 70 -1.20 -3.45 3.42
CA HIS A 70 -2.47 -4.09 3.15
C HIS A 70 -3.13 -3.55 1.87
N TYR A 71 -3.22 -2.22 1.72
CA TYR A 71 -3.78 -1.61 0.50
C TYR A 71 -2.98 -1.95 -0.76
N ARG A 72 -1.65 -1.98 -0.66
CA ARG A 72 -0.77 -2.37 -1.76
C ARG A 72 -1.04 -3.81 -2.20
N THR A 73 -1.17 -4.73 -1.24
CA THR A 73 -1.49 -6.14 -1.50
C THR A 73 -2.86 -6.30 -2.14
N ALA A 74 -3.89 -5.63 -1.61
CA ALA A 74 -5.24 -5.67 -2.17
C ALA A 74 -5.28 -5.10 -3.60
N THR A 75 -4.51 -4.04 -3.88
CA THR A 75 -4.41 -3.44 -5.22
C THR A 75 -3.76 -4.41 -6.22
N GLU A 76 -2.71 -5.13 -5.83
CA GLU A 76 -2.07 -6.13 -6.69
C GLU A 76 -2.96 -7.35 -6.93
N GLN A 77 -3.73 -7.77 -5.92
CA GLN A 77 -4.72 -8.83 -6.08
C GLN A 77 -5.83 -8.42 -7.06
N ALA A 78 -6.38 -7.22 -6.91
CA ALA A 78 -7.37 -6.67 -7.83
C ALA A 78 -6.83 -6.59 -9.27
N ARG A 79 -5.57 -6.14 -9.43
CA ARG A 79 -4.86 -6.14 -10.72
C ARG A 79 -4.82 -7.52 -11.36
N THR A 80 -4.50 -8.55 -10.57
CA THR A 80 -4.38 -9.93 -11.05
C THR A 80 -5.73 -10.50 -11.49
N ILE A 81 -6.79 -10.26 -10.70
CA ILE A 81 -8.16 -10.71 -11.01
C ILE A 81 -8.66 -10.09 -12.32
N ILE A 82 -8.43 -8.78 -12.51
CA ILE A 82 -8.89 -8.08 -13.72
C ILE A 82 -8.17 -8.62 -14.96
N LYS A 83 -6.84 -8.82 -14.88
CA LYS A 83 -6.08 -9.42 -15.99
C LYS A 83 -6.51 -10.84 -16.33
N GLY A 84 -6.81 -11.66 -15.32
CA GLY A 84 -7.37 -13.01 -15.53
C GLY A 84 -8.71 -12.95 -16.25
N THR A 85 -9.60 -12.08 -15.79
CA THR A 85 -10.93 -11.88 -16.41
C THR A 85 -10.82 -11.43 -17.87
N ASP A 86 -9.94 -10.45 -18.16
CA ASP A 86 -9.71 -9.99 -19.54
C ASP A 86 -9.17 -11.11 -20.44
N SER A 87 -8.28 -11.96 -19.93
CA SER A 87 -7.74 -13.12 -20.64
C SER A 87 -8.82 -14.17 -20.96
N ASP A 88 -9.72 -14.45 -20.01
CA ASP A 88 -10.82 -15.40 -20.18
C ASP A 88 -11.84 -14.91 -21.20
N VAL A 89 -12.20 -13.61 -21.15
CA VAL A 89 -13.09 -12.98 -22.12
C VAL A 89 -12.49 -13.01 -23.53
N ALA A 90 -11.21 -12.67 -23.68
CA ALA A 90 -10.52 -12.73 -24.96
C ALA A 90 -10.49 -14.16 -25.54
N SER A 91 -10.20 -15.16 -24.70
CA SER A 91 -10.18 -16.57 -25.09
C SER A 91 -11.57 -17.06 -25.55
N ASN A 92 -12.63 -16.71 -24.82
CA ASN A 92 -14.00 -17.06 -25.17
C ASN A 92 -14.45 -16.41 -26.49
N PHE A 93 -14.09 -15.15 -26.72
CA PHE A 93 -14.38 -14.46 -27.98
C PHE A 93 -13.66 -15.11 -29.17
N HIS A 94 -12.39 -15.49 -28.99
CA HIS A 94 -11.62 -16.21 -30.02
C HIS A 94 -12.22 -17.60 -30.31
N GLY A 95 -12.69 -18.31 -29.28
CA GLY A 95 -13.39 -19.59 -29.41
C GLY A 95 -14.69 -19.48 -30.22
N LEU A 96 -15.53 -18.49 -29.91
CA LEU A 96 -16.77 -18.21 -30.64
C LEU A 96 -16.51 -17.80 -32.10
N ARG A 97 -15.47 -16.99 -32.36
CA ARG A 97 -15.09 -16.62 -33.73
C ARG A 97 -14.61 -17.84 -34.55
N LYS A 98 -13.90 -18.79 -33.93
CA LYS A 98 -13.51 -20.04 -34.59
C LYS A 98 -14.69 -20.97 -34.85
N GLN A 99 -15.73 -20.95 -34.02
CA GLN A 99 -16.97 -21.72 -34.26
C GLN A 99 -17.85 -21.11 -35.35
N ASN A 100 -17.87 -19.77 -35.49
CA ASN A 100 -18.75 -19.06 -36.42
C ASN A 100 -18.10 -18.66 -37.76
N GLY A 101 -16.77 -18.71 -37.87
CA GLY A 101 -16.05 -18.59 -39.15
C GLY A 101 -15.83 -19.98 -39.73
N HIS A 102 -16.72 -20.37 -40.65
CA HIS A 102 -16.75 -21.65 -41.36
C HIS A 102 -15.36 -22.22 -41.76
N SER A 103 -15.23 -23.55 -41.71
CA SER A 103 -14.35 -24.28 -42.63
C SER A 103 -14.70 -23.96 -44.08
#